data_AF-A0A0L8GYU4-F1
#
_entry.id   AF-A0A0L8GYU4-F1
#
_cell.length_a   1.000
_cell.length_b   1.000
_cell.length_c   1.000
_cell.angle_alpha   90.00
_cell.angle_beta   90.00
_cell.angle_gamma   90.00
#
_symmetry.space_group_name_H-M   'P 1'
#
loop_
_entity.id
_entity.type
_entity.pdbx_description
1 polymer ?
#
loop_
_entity_poly.entity_id
_entity_poly.type
_entity_poly.pdbx_seq_one_letter_code
_entity_poly.pdbx_strand_id
1 'polypeptide(L)'
;DNVSLKEMEKLSKYKDLEIEVTHMRSLKTETIPIIVGALGIIKQYSDKYITKTPGLTRIYNVQKIALLGTAHILCKVLSIQ
;
A
#
# COMPACT_ATOMS: atom_id res chain seq x y z
N ASP A 1 1.45 -2.54 18.36
CA ASP A 1 2.47 -2.05 17.39
C ASP A 1 1.91 -0.96 16.48
N ASN A 2 2.71 0.09 16.21
CA ASN A 2 2.29 1.20 15.33
C ASN A 2 1.92 0.74 13.91
N VAL A 3 2.56 -0.32 13.41
CA VAL A 3 2.28 -0.86 12.07
C VAL A 3 0.87 -1.44 12.00
N SER A 4 0.46 -2.22 13.00
CA SER A 4 -0.88 -2.81 13.06
C SER A 4 -1.99 -1.76 13.19
N LEU A 5 -1.71 -0.68 13.93
CA LEU A 5 -2.62 0.47 13.99
C LEU A 5 -2.81 1.11 12.61
N LYS A 6 -1.71 1.34 11.88
CA LYS A 6 -1.75 1.91 10.52
C LYS A 6 -2.47 1.02 9.51
N GLU A 7 -2.39 -0.30 9.65
CA GLU A 7 -3.18 -1.21 8.82
C GLU A 7 -4.69 -1.06 9.09
N MET A 8 -5.10 -1.07 10.36
CA MET A 8 -6.51 -0.89 10.73
C MET A 8 -7.04 0.48 10.29
N GLU A 9 -6.24 1.53 10.44
CA GLU A 9 -6.59 2.86 9.93
C GLU A 9 -6.82 2.86 8.41
N LYS A 10 -5.96 2.18 7.63
CA LYS A 10 -6.17 2.07 6.17
C LYS A 10 -7.45 1.30 5.85
N LEU A 11 -7.68 0.17 6.50
CA LEU A 11 -8.89 -0.64 6.29
C LEU A 11 -10.18 0.14 6.62
N SER A 12 -10.16 0.90 7.72
CA SER A 12 -11.29 1.73 8.13
C SER A 12 -11.49 2.91 7.16
N LYS A 13 -10.41 3.64 6.85
CA LYS A 13 -10.47 4.83 5.98
C LYS A 13 -11.00 4.53 4.58
N TYR A 14 -10.67 3.37 4.01
CA TYR A 14 -11.07 3.01 2.65
C TYR A 14 -12.30 2.10 2.60
N LYS A 15 -12.99 1.86 3.72
CA LYS A 15 -14.13 0.94 3.72
C LYS A 15 -15.29 1.43 2.86
N ASP A 16 -15.60 2.72 2.92
CA ASP A 16 -16.66 3.31 2.10
C ASP A 16 -16.32 3.25 0.61
N LEU A 17 -15.05 3.47 0.26
CA LEU A 17 -14.56 3.35 -1.10
C LEU A 17 -14.66 1.91 -1.63
N GLU A 18 -14.34 0.92 -0.79
CA GLU A 18 -14.52 -0.50 -1.14
C GLU A 18 -16.00 -0.81 -1.44
N ILE A 19 -16.93 -0.28 -0.66
CA ILE A 19 -18.38 -0.45 -0.87
C ILE A 19 -18.81 0.20 -2.19
N GLU A 20 -18.41 1.45 -2.42
CA GLU A 20 -18.75 2.21 -3.62
C GLU A 20 -18.22 1.52 -4.88
N VAL A 21 -16.94 1.12 -4.89
CA VAL A 21 -16.33 0.43 -6.04
C VAL A 21 -16.98 -0.95 -6.25
N THR A 22 -17.28 -1.69 -5.19
CA THR A 22 -18.00 -2.98 -5.28
C THR A 22 -19.36 -2.79 -5.95
N HIS A 23 -20.10 -1.76 -5.55
CA HIS A 23 -21.41 -1.45 -6.13
C HIS A 23 -21.29 -1.03 -7.59
N MET A 24 -20.40 -0.08 -7.91
CA MET A 24 -20.20 0.44 -9.27
C MET A 24 -19.68 -0.62 -10.25
N ARG A 25 -18.76 -1.47 -9.81
CA ARG A 25 -18.13 -2.49 -10.66
C ARG A 25 -18.92 -3.81 -10.65
N SER A 26 -19.88 -3.98 -9.75
CA SER A 26 -20.60 -5.26 -9.53
C SER A 26 -19.64 -6.46 -9.39
N LEU A 27 -18.45 -6.21 -8.83
CA LEU A 27 -17.38 -7.18 -8.63
C LEU A 27 -16.95 -7.13 -7.17
N LYS A 28 -16.58 -8.28 -6.59
CA LYS A 28 -16.05 -8.34 -5.23
C LYS A 28 -14.73 -7.59 -5.16
N THR A 29 -14.69 -6.50 -4.37
CA THR A 29 -13.45 -5.77 -4.09
C THR A 29 -13.05 -5.91 -2.62
N GLU A 30 -11.76 -5.81 -2.35
CA GLU A 30 -11.20 -5.90 -1.00
C GLU A 30 -10.08 -4.86 -0.86
N THR A 31 -10.07 -4.14 0.26
CA THR A 31 -8.99 -3.22 0.59
C THR A 31 -7.75 -4.00 1.07
N ILE A 32 -6.62 -3.77 0.43
CA ILE A 32 -5.35 -4.44 0.72
C ILE A 32 -4.37 -3.44 1.37
N PRO A 33 -4.17 -3.49 2.70
CA PRO A 33 -3.37 -2.49 3.41
C PRO A 33 -1.87 -2.83 3.32
N ILE A 34 -1.15 -2.22 2.38
CA ILE A 34 0.31 -2.32 2.31
C ILE A 34 0.95 -1.19 3.12
N ILE A 35 1.78 -1.51 4.11
CA ILE A 35 2.54 -0.55 4.91
C ILE A 35 4.02 -0.63 4.54
N VAL A 36 4.57 0.51 4.09
CA VAL A 36 5.99 0.70 3.82
C VAL A 36 6.46 1.85 4.70
N GLY A 37 7.47 1.60 5.53
CA GLY A 37 8.13 2.62 6.34
C GLY A 37 8.99 3.54 5.49
N ALA A 38 9.42 4.67 6.06
CA ALA A 38 10.23 5.67 5.35
C ALA A 38 11.54 5.10 4.77
N LEU A 39 12.17 4.15 5.48
CA LEU A 39 13.38 3.46 5.04
C LEU A 39 13.08 2.25 4.12
N GLY A 40 11.83 2.08 3.70
CA GLY A 40 11.40 0.95 2.89
C GLY A 40 11.08 -0.31 3.69
N ILE A 41 11.08 -0.27 5.02
CA ILE A 41 10.74 -1.45 5.83
C ILE A 41 9.29 -1.86 5.57
N ILE A 42 9.04 -3.13 5.31
CA ILE A 42 7.69 -3.67 5.08
C ILE A 42 7.32 -4.57 6.25
N LYS A 43 6.04 -4.54 6.64
CA LYS A 43 5.54 -5.47 7.65
C LYS A 43 5.71 -6.94 7.22
N GLN A 44 6.17 -7.77 8.14
CA GLN A 44 6.13 -9.22 7.99
C GLN A 44 4.68 -9.70 7.76
N TYR A 45 4.50 -10.75 6.95
CA TYR A 45 3.20 -11.30 6.52
C TYR A 45 2.36 -10.43 5.56
N SER A 46 2.93 -9.37 5.00
CA SER A 46 2.31 -8.62 3.89
C SER A 46 2.12 -9.46 2.62
N ASP A 47 2.83 -10.58 2.47
CA ASP A 47 2.65 -11.51 1.36
C ASP A 47 1.24 -12.13 1.32
N LYS A 48 0.58 -12.32 2.48
CA LYS A 48 -0.80 -12.83 2.57
C LYS A 48 -1.80 -11.93 1.86
N TYR A 49 -1.50 -10.64 1.82
CA TYR A 49 -2.32 -9.62 1.18
C TYR A 49 -2.04 -9.57 -0.32
N ILE A 50 -0.78 -9.73 -0.73
CA ILE A 50 -0.39 -9.75 -2.14
C ILE A 50 -0.95 -10.95 -2.90
N THR A 51 -1.04 -12.11 -2.25
CA THR A 51 -1.64 -13.30 -2.88
C THR A 51 -3.12 -13.12 -3.23
N LYS A 52 -3.79 -12.12 -2.64
CA LYS A 52 -5.20 -11.80 -2.94
C LYS A 52 -5.35 -10.89 -4.15
N THR A 53 -4.31 -10.18 -4.56
CA THR A 53 -4.36 -9.31 -5.75
C THR A 53 -4.11 -10.15 -7.00
N PRO A 54 -4.99 -10.08 -8.01
CA PRO A 54 -4.71 -10.70 -9.30
C PRO A 54 -3.55 -9.97 -9.99
N GLY A 55 -2.50 -10.73 -10.34
CA GLY A 55 -1.26 -10.23 -10.93
C GLY A 55 -0.07 -10.47 -10.00
N LEU A 56 1.00 -11.11 -10.51
CA LEU A 56 2.23 -11.47 -9.79
C LEU A 56 3.00 -10.22 -9.28
N THR A 57 2.43 -9.51 -8.33
CA THR A 57 3.02 -8.28 -7.80
C THR A 57 3.87 -8.66 -6.59
N ARG A 58 5.14 -9.00 -6.82
CA ARG A 58 6.07 -9.31 -5.72
C ARG A 58 6.19 -8.10 -4.78
N ILE A 59 6.16 -8.33 -3.46
CA ILE A 59 6.24 -7.28 -2.44
C ILE A 59 7.45 -6.35 -2.64
N TYR A 60 8.56 -6.93 -3.11
CA TYR A 60 9.78 -6.23 -3.46
C TYR A 60 9.58 -5.13 -4.51
N ASN A 61 8.73 -5.35 -5.52
CA ASN A 61 8.46 -4.34 -6.54
C ASN A 61 7.66 -3.18 -5.94
N VAL A 62 6.69 -3.47 -5.07
CA VAL A 62 5.92 -2.44 -4.37
C VAL A 62 6.83 -1.58 -3.49
N GLN A 63 7.75 -2.21 -2.76
CA GLN A 63 8.77 -1.53 -1.96
C GLN A 63 9.65 -0.59 -2.78
N LYS A 64 10.17 -1.10 -3.91
CA LYS A 64 11.01 -0.31 -4.82
C LYS A 64 10.29 0.92 -5.32
N ILE A 65 9.05 0.77 -5.78
CA ILE A 65 8.26 1.88 -6.31
C ILE A 65 8.04 2.95 -5.21
N ALA A 66 7.68 2.52 -4.00
CA ALA A 66 7.51 3.44 -2.87
C ALA A 66 8.80 4.18 -2.51
N LEU A 67 9.94 3.47 -2.49
CA LEU A 67 11.25 4.05 -2.20
C LEU A 67 11.69 5.05 -3.29
N LEU A 68 11.56 4.69 -4.56
CA LEU A 68 11.91 5.56 -5.69
C LEU A 68 11.04 6.81 -5.71
N GLY A 69 9.74 6.68 -5.46
CA GLY A 69 8.83 7.83 -5.33
C GLY A 69 9.22 8.75 -4.17
N THR A 70 9.58 8.18 -3.02
CA THR A 70 10.02 8.94 -1.84
C THR A 70 11.35 9.66 -2.12
N ALA A 71 12.32 8.97 -2.71
CA ALA A 71 13.62 9.54 -3.08
C ALA A 71 13.44 10.69 -4.08
N HIS A 72 12.58 10.52 -5.08
CA HIS A 72 12.27 11.56 -6.06
C HIS A 72 11.67 12.82 -5.42
N ILE A 73 10.70 12.65 -4.51
CA ILE A 73 10.13 13.78 -3.76
C ILE A 73 11.21 14.47 -2.93
N LEU A 74 12.08 13.70 -2.26
CA LEU A 74 13.14 14.23 -1.43
C LEU A 74 14.16 15.03 -2.26
N CYS A 75 14.60 14.50 -3.41
CA CYS A 75 15.50 15.22 -4.32
C CYS A 75 14.89 16.55 -4.79
N LYS A 76 13.59 16.54 -5.16
CA LYS A 76 12.87 17.76 -5.55
C LYS A 76 12.80 18.79 -4.41
N VAL A 77 12.47 18.37 -3.20
CA VAL A 77 12.33 19.27 -2.04
C VAL A 77 13.69 19.84 -1.62
N LEU A 78 14.73 19.02 -1.65
CA LEU A 78 16.08 19.43 -1.27
C LEU A 78 16.82 20.17 -2.40
N SER A 79 16.19 20.35 -3.56
CA SER A 79 16.83 20.94 -4.76
C SER A 79 18.13 20.24 -5.16
N ILE A 80 18.22 18.95 -4.87
CA ILE A 80 19.31 18.09 -5.32
C ILE A 80 18.88 17.60 -6.69
N GLN A 81 19.15 18.43 -7.71
CA GLN A 81 18.89 18.09 -9.10
C GLN A 81 20.20 17.84 -9.84
#